data_AF-A0A2E5WAJ8-F1
#
_entry.id   AF-A0A2E5WAJ8-F1
#
_cell.length_a   1.000
_cell.length_b   1.000
_cell.length_c   1.000
_cell.angle_alpha   90.00
_cell.angle_beta   90.00
_cell.angle_gamma   90.00
#
_symmetry.space_group_name_H-M   'P 1'
#
loop_
_entity.id
_entity.type
_entity.pdbx_description
1 polymer ?
#
loop_
_entity_poly.entity_id
_entity_poly.type
_entity_poly.pdbx_seq_one_letter_code
_entity_poly.pdbx_strand_id
1 'polypeptide(L)'
;MNGYRIMTRCAAVAVLILGWASSSLASRADGHTWFMEQLTHLNEARAQSNPQSLAVDLVERLARVDRFSERAFGDYLERSLEDYEQFLAPEELLHLVEQHRLQLHDAIRTRLIADLSGWLGGDEGREWQLVDAKFDKGTGHVTVSADTHAVTLYLRRQDGQWSVTDAGTQQIRLSDHYRRLVADILDSDYSLAVLKARLKERHDVVIEDFSRSRPGVLPEGWGWRRKRDDRKAKLYRVQETANKRYLAAQDTGASVILLKWSHWNPHEHPIMTWCWRADALPPGGDERFSHTNDSAAGIYVIYSQNWLGLPKQIKYVWSTTLPEGTVDRRDMIARPYFFVLESGEKHKGEWVFEMTDVVKDYERVFGSSPKDRTLGIGLLTDANSTDSYAAAYYADIRVWPREAR
;
A
#
# COMPACT_ATOMS: atom_id res chain seq x y z
N MET A 1 9.48 -26.98 4.93
CA MET A 1 9.13 -27.12 3.50
C MET A 1 7.83 -27.91 3.27
N ASN A 2 7.69 -29.20 3.63
CA ASN A 2 6.47 -29.96 3.29
C ASN A 2 5.13 -29.41 3.84
N GLY A 3 5.10 -28.84 5.05
CA GLY A 3 3.87 -28.29 5.62
C GLY A 3 3.26 -27.12 4.82
N TYR A 4 4.10 -26.35 4.12
CA TYR A 4 3.66 -25.20 3.31
C TYR A 4 2.75 -25.67 2.17
N ARG A 5 3.18 -26.66 1.38
CA ARG A 5 2.42 -27.21 0.23
C ARG A 5 1.07 -27.82 0.58
N ILE A 6 0.88 -28.29 1.81
CA ILE A 6 -0.43 -28.78 2.29
C ILE A 6 -1.33 -27.57 2.59
N MET A 7 -0.81 -26.55 3.30
CA MET A 7 -1.57 -25.34 3.60
C MET A 7 -1.91 -24.50 2.36
N THR A 8 -1.04 -24.43 1.34
CA THR A 8 -1.35 -23.73 0.07
C THR A 8 -2.59 -24.31 -0.63
N ARG A 9 -2.90 -25.60 -0.44
CA ARG A 9 -4.14 -26.23 -0.95
C ARG A 9 -5.38 -25.97 -0.10
N CYS A 10 -5.22 -25.44 1.12
CA CYS A 10 -6.32 -25.06 2.02
C CYS A 10 -6.53 -23.54 2.13
N ALA A 11 -5.58 -22.74 1.64
CA ALA A 11 -5.57 -21.28 1.71
C ALA A 11 -6.42 -20.57 0.63
N ALA A 12 -6.97 -21.32 -0.32
CA ALA A 12 -7.36 -20.83 -1.64
C ALA A 12 -8.84 -21.11 -1.98
N VAL A 13 -9.77 -20.61 -1.18
CA VAL A 13 -11.19 -21.05 -1.22
C VAL A 13 -12.20 -19.90 -1.02
N ALA A 14 -12.68 -19.32 -2.13
CA ALA A 14 -13.97 -18.64 -2.38
C ALA A 14 -14.45 -17.40 -1.56
N VAL A 15 -15.06 -16.42 -2.28
CA VAL A 15 -15.82 -15.22 -1.84
C VAL A 15 -16.75 -14.80 -3.00
N LEU A 16 -18.08 -14.46 -2.87
CA LEU A 16 -19.05 -14.32 -4.02
C LEU A 16 -20.15 -13.15 -4.03
N ILE A 17 -20.16 -12.17 -4.98
CA ILE A 17 -21.22 -11.21 -5.54
C ILE A 17 -20.57 -10.28 -6.65
N LEU A 18 -21.09 -9.61 -7.71
CA LEU A 18 -22.21 -9.51 -8.70
C LEU A 18 -21.77 -8.45 -9.76
N GLY A 19 -22.33 -8.26 -10.97
CA GLY A 19 -23.52 -8.82 -11.65
C GLY A 19 -24.50 -7.74 -12.17
N TRP A 20 -24.76 -7.65 -13.50
CA TRP A 20 -25.81 -6.78 -14.11
C TRP A 20 -26.50 -7.44 -15.32
N ALA A 21 -27.73 -7.95 -15.15
CA ALA A 21 -28.76 -8.11 -16.19
C ALA A 21 -30.12 -8.54 -15.59
N SER A 22 -31.21 -8.25 -16.32
CA SER A 22 -32.62 -8.66 -16.14
C SER A 22 -32.86 -10.18 -16.02
N SER A 23 -33.95 -10.71 -15.44
CA SER A 23 -35.17 -10.09 -14.86
C SER A 23 -36.05 -11.05 -14.02
N SER A 24 -36.86 -10.45 -13.14
CA SER A 24 -38.23 -10.84 -12.71
C SER A 24 -38.53 -12.17 -11.94
N LEU A 25 -39.24 -11.97 -10.81
CA LEU A 25 -40.23 -12.85 -10.15
C LEU A 25 -39.75 -14.07 -9.33
N ALA A 26 -40.59 -14.41 -8.34
CA ALA A 26 -40.48 -15.46 -7.30
C ALA A 26 -39.24 -15.37 -6.36
N SER A 27 -39.27 -15.24 -5.02
CA SER A 27 -40.24 -15.38 -3.90
C SER A 27 -39.99 -16.59 -2.99
N ARG A 28 -39.32 -16.36 -1.86
CA ARG A 28 -39.25 -17.19 -0.62
C ARG A 28 -38.76 -18.65 -0.76
N ALA A 29 -38.43 -19.13 -1.95
CA ALA A 29 -37.75 -20.40 -2.20
C ALA A 29 -36.27 -20.21 -2.61
N ASP A 30 -35.72 -19.02 -2.40
CA ASP A 30 -34.66 -18.47 -3.25
C ASP A 30 -33.28 -19.13 -3.12
N GLY A 31 -32.86 -19.52 -1.92
CA GLY A 31 -31.43 -19.79 -1.62
C GLY A 31 -30.87 -21.05 -2.28
N HIS A 32 -31.59 -22.17 -2.17
CA HIS A 32 -31.15 -23.46 -2.70
C HIS A 32 -31.15 -23.47 -4.23
N THR A 33 -32.22 -22.94 -4.85
CA THR A 33 -32.34 -22.82 -6.32
C THR A 33 -31.21 -21.98 -6.90
N TRP A 34 -31.00 -20.77 -6.36
CA TRP A 34 -29.90 -19.88 -6.76
C TRP A 34 -28.53 -20.56 -6.65
N PHE A 35 -28.30 -21.36 -5.60
CA PHE A 35 -27.03 -22.07 -5.44
C PHE A 35 -26.84 -23.18 -6.46
N MET A 36 -27.89 -23.97 -6.74
CA MET A 36 -27.82 -25.03 -7.76
C MET A 36 -27.56 -24.46 -9.16
N GLU A 37 -28.10 -23.28 -9.48
CA GLU A 37 -27.74 -22.54 -10.69
C GLU A 37 -26.23 -22.20 -10.74
N GLN A 38 -25.66 -21.73 -9.63
CA GLN A 38 -24.22 -21.41 -9.56
C GLN A 38 -23.34 -22.67 -9.67
N LEU A 39 -23.75 -23.77 -9.05
CA LEU A 39 -23.03 -25.05 -9.11
C LEU A 39 -23.05 -25.67 -10.51
N THR A 40 -24.19 -25.62 -11.21
CA THR A 40 -24.30 -26.04 -12.61
C THR A 40 -23.37 -25.22 -13.49
N HIS A 41 -23.43 -23.88 -13.40
CA HIS A 41 -22.53 -23.00 -14.16
C HIS A 41 -21.05 -23.23 -13.83
N LEU A 42 -20.69 -23.55 -12.58
CA LEU A 42 -19.32 -23.89 -12.19
C LEU A 42 -18.82 -25.14 -12.94
N ASN A 43 -19.61 -26.22 -12.93
CA ASN A 43 -19.25 -27.47 -13.58
C ASN A 43 -19.20 -27.33 -15.12
N GLU A 44 -20.15 -26.60 -15.72
CA GLU A 44 -20.16 -26.30 -17.16
C GLU A 44 -18.98 -25.42 -17.59
N ALA A 45 -18.70 -24.33 -16.87
CA ALA A 45 -17.67 -23.37 -17.26
C ALA A 45 -16.26 -23.96 -17.15
N ARG A 46 -15.99 -24.85 -16.19
CA ARG A 46 -14.68 -25.53 -16.08
C ARG A 46 -14.41 -26.53 -17.21
N ALA A 47 -15.44 -26.99 -17.93
CA ALA A 47 -15.25 -27.81 -19.13
C ALA A 47 -14.80 -26.99 -20.36
N GLN A 48 -14.90 -25.65 -20.30
CA GLN A 48 -14.73 -24.74 -21.44
C GLN A 48 -13.69 -23.63 -21.20
N SER A 49 -13.38 -23.33 -19.93
CA SER A 49 -12.51 -22.23 -19.52
C SER A 49 -11.21 -22.73 -18.89
N ASN A 50 -10.12 -21.98 -19.09
CA ASN A 50 -8.88 -22.20 -18.33
C ASN A 50 -9.06 -21.76 -16.85
N PRO A 51 -8.22 -22.27 -15.92
CA PRO A 51 -8.32 -21.95 -14.49
C PRO A 51 -8.33 -20.47 -14.14
N GLN A 52 -7.56 -19.64 -14.84
CA GLN A 52 -7.49 -18.19 -14.60
C GLN A 52 -8.79 -17.49 -15.02
N SER A 53 -9.31 -17.80 -16.21
CA SER A 53 -10.57 -17.23 -16.68
C SER A 53 -11.74 -17.65 -15.79
N LEU A 54 -11.77 -18.90 -15.33
CA LEU A 54 -12.78 -19.37 -14.39
C LEU A 54 -12.62 -18.73 -13.00
N ALA A 55 -11.39 -18.56 -12.49
CA ALA A 55 -11.17 -17.85 -11.22
C ALA A 55 -11.58 -16.38 -11.28
N VAL A 56 -11.37 -15.70 -12.42
CA VAL A 56 -11.88 -14.33 -12.63
C VAL A 56 -13.41 -14.31 -12.70
N ASP A 57 -14.03 -15.19 -13.48
CA ASP A 57 -15.50 -15.30 -13.57
C ASP A 57 -16.14 -15.55 -12.19
N LEU A 58 -15.60 -16.53 -11.46
CA LEU A 58 -15.97 -16.87 -10.08
C LEU A 58 -15.57 -15.84 -9.04
N VAL A 59 -14.88 -14.74 -9.39
CA VAL A 59 -14.56 -13.60 -8.50
C VAL A 59 -15.23 -12.29 -8.96
N GLU A 60 -15.72 -12.16 -10.20
CA GLU A 60 -16.37 -10.91 -10.67
C GLU A 60 -17.88 -10.99 -10.89
N ARG A 61 -18.43 -12.11 -11.42
CA ARG A 61 -19.86 -12.41 -11.16
C ARG A 61 -20.10 -12.53 -9.66
N LEU A 62 -19.03 -12.82 -8.95
CA LEU A 62 -19.03 -13.49 -7.69
C LEU A 62 -17.74 -13.12 -6.88
N ALA A 63 -17.55 -11.90 -6.33
CA ALA A 63 -16.89 -11.72 -5.03
C ALA A 63 -17.41 -10.57 -4.14
N ARG A 64 -17.91 -10.93 -2.95
CA ARG A 64 -18.28 -9.99 -1.89
C ARG A 64 -17.07 -9.50 -1.07
N VAL A 65 -16.14 -8.88 -1.78
CA VAL A 65 -14.83 -8.46 -1.28
C VAL A 65 -14.91 -7.47 -0.11
N ASP A 66 -15.91 -6.60 -0.07
CA ASP A 66 -16.17 -5.68 1.06
C ASP A 66 -16.43 -6.42 2.37
N ARG A 67 -17.31 -7.44 2.35
CA ARG A 67 -17.66 -8.24 3.54
C ARG A 67 -16.56 -9.22 3.92
N PHE A 68 -15.80 -9.71 2.94
CA PHE A 68 -14.60 -10.48 3.22
C PHE A 68 -13.51 -9.60 3.85
N SER A 69 -13.29 -8.37 3.36
CA SER A 69 -12.33 -7.40 3.88
C SER A 69 -12.66 -7.00 5.32
N GLU A 70 -13.91 -6.61 5.59
CA GLU A 70 -14.46 -6.32 6.92
C GLU A 70 -14.21 -7.51 7.88
N ARG A 71 -14.41 -8.74 7.41
CA ARG A 71 -14.24 -9.95 8.23
C ARG A 71 -12.76 -10.31 8.46
N ALA A 72 -11.91 -10.19 7.44
CA ALA A 72 -10.50 -10.55 7.54
C ALA A 72 -9.69 -9.49 8.32
N PHE A 73 -9.90 -8.20 8.04
CA PHE A 73 -9.02 -7.11 8.52
C PHE A 73 -9.68 -6.17 9.54
N GLY A 74 -11.01 -6.20 9.69
CA GLY A 74 -11.73 -5.39 10.68
C GLY A 74 -11.63 -3.89 10.40
N ASP A 75 -11.29 -3.12 11.43
CA ASP A 75 -11.11 -1.66 11.44
C ASP A 75 -9.66 -1.22 11.12
N TYR A 76 -8.79 -2.15 10.76
CA TYR A 76 -7.36 -1.89 10.49
C TYR A 76 -7.15 -0.71 9.52
N LEU A 77 -7.99 -0.57 8.49
CA LEU A 77 -7.80 0.48 7.50
C LEU A 77 -7.93 1.86 8.13
N GLU A 78 -9.00 2.06 8.90
CA GLU A 78 -9.27 3.27 9.65
C GLU A 78 -8.13 3.54 10.66
N ARG A 79 -7.77 2.54 11.47
CA ARG A 79 -6.68 2.65 12.47
C ARG A 79 -5.32 2.99 11.82
N SER A 80 -5.01 2.39 10.67
CA SER A 80 -3.76 2.64 9.92
C SER A 80 -3.66 4.04 9.29
N LEU A 81 -4.73 4.84 9.37
CA LEU A 81 -4.82 6.20 8.81
C LEU A 81 -5.08 7.29 9.87
N GLU A 82 -5.29 6.95 11.15
CA GLU A 82 -5.53 7.93 12.24
C GLU A 82 -4.47 9.04 12.31
N ASP A 83 -3.19 8.71 12.08
CA ASP A 83 -2.10 9.69 12.08
C ASP A 83 -2.33 10.86 11.09
N TYR A 84 -3.10 10.67 10.00
CA TYR A 84 -3.43 11.72 9.02
C TYR A 84 -4.34 12.84 9.56
N GLU A 85 -5.09 12.62 10.66
CA GLU A 85 -5.86 13.67 11.35
C GLU A 85 -4.98 14.86 11.79
N GLN A 86 -3.66 14.64 11.91
CA GLN A 86 -2.71 15.69 12.28
C GLN A 86 -2.51 16.76 11.20
N PHE A 87 -2.89 16.51 9.94
CA PHE A 87 -2.69 17.49 8.85
C PHE A 87 -3.73 17.51 7.71
N LEU A 88 -4.65 16.56 7.62
CA LEU A 88 -5.76 16.60 6.65
C LEU A 88 -7.05 17.16 7.26
N ALA A 89 -7.87 17.82 6.46
CA ALA A 89 -9.25 18.15 6.85
C ALA A 89 -10.12 16.87 6.91
N PRO A 90 -11.20 16.83 7.72
CA PRO A 90 -12.04 15.64 7.85
C PRO A 90 -12.59 15.10 6.52
N GLU A 91 -12.96 15.99 5.60
CA GLU A 91 -13.40 15.65 4.24
C GLU A 91 -12.29 15.06 3.36
N GLU A 92 -11.05 15.51 3.52
CA GLU A 92 -9.87 14.97 2.83
C GLU A 92 -9.50 13.59 3.38
N LEU A 93 -9.59 13.41 4.71
CA LEU A 93 -9.35 12.12 5.36
C LEU A 93 -10.43 11.09 4.98
N LEU A 94 -11.72 11.46 4.99
CA LEU A 94 -12.80 10.59 4.53
C LEU A 94 -12.61 10.17 3.07
N HIS A 95 -12.15 11.08 2.21
CA HIS A 95 -11.79 10.75 0.83
C HIS A 95 -10.58 9.80 0.77
N LEU A 96 -9.53 10.06 1.55
CA LEU A 96 -8.33 9.22 1.61
C LEU A 96 -8.66 7.78 2.05
N VAL A 97 -9.48 7.63 3.10
CA VAL A 97 -9.95 6.35 3.62
C VAL A 97 -10.73 5.57 2.55
N GLU A 98 -11.66 6.20 1.83
CA GLU A 98 -12.39 5.53 0.76
C GLU A 98 -11.48 5.15 -0.43
N GLN A 99 -10.55 6.03 -0.81
CA GLN A 99 -9.52 5.71 -1.81
C GLN A 99 -8.62 4.55 -1.38
N HIS A 100 -8.39 4.35 -0.09
CA HIS A 100 -7.64 3.22 0.45
C HIS A 100 -8.52 1.95 0.55
N ARG A 101 -9.81 2.07 0.88
CA ARG A 101 -10.77 0.96 0.91
C ARG A 101 -10.92 0.30 -0.46
N LEU A 102 -11.05 1.11 -1.52
CA LEU A 102 -11.08 0.63 -2.91
C LEU A 102 -9.78 -0.10 -3.31
N GLN A 103 -8.61 0.39 -2.87
CA GLN A 103 -7.31 -0.27 -3.11
C GLN A 103 -7.14 -1.58 -2.32
N LEU A 104 -7.66 -1.65 -1.09
CA LEU A 104 -7.66 -2.86 -0.29
C LEU A 104 -8.55 -3.92 -0.97
N HIS A 105 -9.74 -3.55 -1.42
CA HIS A 105 -10.63 -4.45 -2.17
C HIS A 105 -9.98 -4.93 -3.48
N ASP A 106 -9.30 -4.07 -4.24
CA ASP A 106 -8.53 -4.47 -5.43
C ASP A 106 -7.42 -5.49 -5.09
N ALA A 107 -6.68 -5.28 -4.00
CA ALA A 107 -5.60 -6.18 -3.58
C ALA A 107 -6.13 -7.55 -3.15
N ILE A 108 -7.23 -7.56 -2.40
CA ILE A 108 -7.92 -8.79 -1.99
C ILE A 108 -8.46 -9.53 -3.21
N ARG A 109 -9.20 -8.87 -4.11
CA ARG A 109 -9.68 -9.43 -5.39
C ARG A 109 -8.55 -10.10 -6.16
N THR A 110 -7.45 -9.36 -6.39
CA THR A 110 -6.28 -9.84 -7.14
C THR A 110 -5.76 -11.15 -6.52
N ARG A 111 -5.65 -11.18 -5.19
CA ARG A 111 -5.10 -12.32 -4.44
C ARG A 111 -6.06 -13.52 -4.42
N LEU A 112 -7.36 -13.29 -4.23
CA LEU A 112 -8.40 -14.33 -4.30
C LEU A 112 -8.41 -15.02 -5.67
N ILE A 113 -8.30 -14.26 -6.77
CA ILE A 113 -8.21 -14.81 -8.14
C ILE A 113 -6.96 -15.66 -8.30
N ALA A 114 -5.80 -15.17 -7.86
CA ALA A 114 -4.53 -15.88 -8.00
C ALA A 114 -4.54 -17.22 -7.22
N ASP A 115 -5.00 -17.20 -5.97
CA ASP A 115 -5.12 -18.39 -5.14
C ASP A 115 -6.12 -19.40 -5.75
N LEU A 116 -7.33 -18.94 -6.12
CA LEU A 116 -8.37 -19.79 -6.71
C LEU A 116 -7.95 -20.37 -8.07
N SER A 117 -7.25 -19.60 -8.90
CA SER A 117 -6.68 -20.05 -10.18
C SER A 117 -5.63 -21.14 -9.98
N GLY A 118 -4.72 -20.95 -9.03
CA GLY A 118 -3.72 -21.95 -8.64
C GLY A 118 -4.33 -23.22 -8.05
N TRP A 119 -5.48 -23.12 -7.36
CA TRP A 119 -6.26 -24.27 -6.91
C TRP A 119 -6.94 -25.00 -8.08
N LEU A 120 -7.67 -24.27 -8.94
CA LEU A 120 -8.40 -24.82 -10.10
C LEU A 120 -7.48 -25.53 -11.09
N GLY A 121 -6.26 -25.01 -11.30
CA GLY A 121 -5.25 -25.65 -12.14
C GLY A 121 -4.63 -26.92 -11.55
N GLY A 122 -4.94 -27.25 -10.29
CA GLY A 122 -4.52 -28.49 -9.63
C GLY A 122 -5.58 -29.59 -9.56
N ASP A 123 -6.80 -29.33 -10.07
CA ASP A 123 -7.96 -30.23 -10.00
C ASP A 123 -8.46 -30.62 -11.41
N GLU A 124 -7.73 -31.51 -12.08
CA GLU A 124 -8.05 -31.99 -13.42
C GLU A 124 -9.35 -32.83 -13.44
N GLY A 125 -10.48 -32.16 -13.71
CA GLY A 125 -11.70 -32.78 -14.27
C GLY A 125 -12.75 -33.32 -13.30
N ARG A 126 -12.64 -33.07 -11.98
CA ARG A 126 -13.52 -33.69 -10.96
C ARG A 126 -14.79 -32.88 -10.70
N GLU A 127 -15.98 -33.43 -10.91
CA GLU A 127 -17.23 -32.68 -10.76
C GLU A 127 -17.46 -32.23 -9.29
N TRP A 128 -17.82 -30.95 -9.10
CA TRP A 128 -18.22 -30.48 -7.77
C TRP A 128 -19.65 -30.91 -7.45
N GLN A 129 -19.84 -31.51 -6.28
CA GLN A 129 -21.15 -31.99 -5.82
C GLN A 129 -21.59 -31.28 -4.54
N LEU A 130 -22.90 -31.08 -4.39
CA LEU A 130 -23.51 -30.54 -3.18
C LEU A 130 -23.55 -31.61 -2.07
N VAL A 131 -23.06 -31.26 -0.87
CA VAL A 131 -23.02 -32.14 0.30
C VAL A 131 -24.06 -31.75 1.36
N ASP A 132 -24.21 -30.45 1.62
CA ASP A 132 -25.17 -29.89 2.60
C ASP A 132 -25.55 -28.47 2.19
N ALA A 133 -26.82 -28.09 2.36
CA ALA A 133 -27.32 -26.75 2.05
C ALA A 133 -28.37 -26.30 3.07
N LYS A 134 -28.05 -25.27 3.85
CA LYS A 134 -28.93 -24.66 4.85
C LYS A 134 -29.09 -23.18 4.53
N PHE A 135 -30.33 -22.71 4.50
CA PHE A 135 -30.67 -21.33 4.17
C PHE A 135 -31.77 -20.80 5.10
N ASP A 136 -31.49 -19.65 5.71
CA ASP A 136 -32.44 -18.85 6.46
C ASP A 136 -32.93 -17.65 5.62
N LYS A 137 -33.70 -16.76 6.25
CA LYS A 137 -34.21 -15.53 5.61
C LYS A 137 -33.11 -14.60 5.04
N GLY A 138 -31.89 -14.64 5.59
CA GLY A 138 -30.80 -13.72 5.22
C GLY A 138 -29.38 -14.28 5.35
N THR A 139 -29.23 -15.56 5.66
CA THR A 139 -27.95 -16.27 5.86
C THR A 139 -28.03 -17.66 5.23
N GLY A 140 -26.90 -18.21 4.83
CA GLY A 140 -26.83 -19.57 4.32
C GLY A 140 -25.48 -20.22 4.57
N HIS A 141 -25.46 -21.54 4.56
CA HIS A 141 -24.29 -22.39 4.71
C HIS A 141 -24.41 -23.51 3.69
N VAL A 142 -23.49 -23.56 2.74
CA VAL A 142 -23.50 -24.57 1.69
C VAL A 142 -22.15 -25.27 1.64
N THR A 143 -22.16 -26.59 1.79
CA THR A 143 -20.96 -27.42 1.66
C THR A 143 -20.97 -28.12 0.31
N VAL A 144 -19.93 -27.92 -0.48
CA VAL A 144 -19.65 -28.63 -1.73
C VAL A 144 -18.37 -29.45 -1.58
N SER A 145 -18.18 -30.49 -2.39
CA SER A 145 -16.93 -31.27 -2.41
C SER A 145 -16.51 -31.65 -3.83
N ALA A 146 -15.19 -31.66 -4.05
CA ALA A 146 -14.53 -32.41 -5.12
C ALA A 146 -13.71 -33.53 -4.43
N ASP A 147 -14.07 -34.78 -4.68
CA ASP A 147 -13.65 -35.97 -3.91
C ASP A 147 -13.72 -35.75 -2.39
N THR A 148 -12.57 -35.81 -1.71
CA THR A 148 -12.40 -35.71 -0.26
C THR A 148 -12.30 -34.28 0.27
N HIS A 149 -12.31 -33.26 -0.60
CA HIS A 149 -12.05 -31.86 -0.22
C HIS A 149 -13.35 -31.08 -0.09
N ALA A 150 -14.03 -31.26 1.05
CA ALA A 150 -15.24 -30.53 1.38
C ALA A 150 -14.95 -29.07 1.76
N VAL A 151 -15.67 -28.16 1.12
CA VAL A 151 -15.61 -26.69 1.28
C VAL A 151 -16.98 -26.17 1.72
N THR A 152 -17.04 -25.45 2.83
CA THR A 152 -18.24 -24.73 3.28
C THR A 152 -18.17 -23.26 2.90
N LEU A 153 -19.15 -22.80 2.13
CA LEU A 153 -19.39 -21.41 1.75
C LEU A 153 -20.34 -20.75 2.76
N TYR A 154 -20.01 -19.55 3.24
CA TYR A 154 -20.82 -18.77 4.17
C TYR A 154 -21.55 -17.65 3.43
N LEU A 155 -22.87 -17.78 3.35
CA LEU A 155 -23.72 -16.92 2.54
C LEU A 155 -24.52 -15.90 3.37
N ARG A 156 -24.82 -14.78 2.73
CA ARG A 156 -25.73 -13.74 3.21
C ARG A 156 -26.70 -13.35 2.10
N ARG A 157 -27.85 -12.79 2.43
CA ARG A 157 -28.74 -12.14 1.47
C ARG A 157 -28.77 -10.64 1.71
N GLN A 158 -28.57 -9.84 0.66
CA GLN A 158 -28.71 -8.38 0.69
C GLN A 158 -29.51 -7.93 -0.53
N ASP A 159 -30.44 -7.01 -0.35
CA ASP A 159 -31.23 -6.36 -1.43
C ASP A 159 -31.88 -7.36 -2.41
N GLY A 160 -32.26 -8.52 -1.89
CA GLY A 160 -32.88 -9.62 -2.64
C GLY A 160 -31.92 -10.66 -3.19
N GLN A 161 -30.61 -10.40 -3.29
CA GLN A 161 -29.65 -11.31 -3.92
C GLN A 161 -28.77 -12.06 -2.92
N TRP A 162 -28.36 -13.27 -3.31
CA TRP A 162 -27.50 -14.17 -2.52
C TRP A 162 -26.02 -14.00 -2.88
N SER A 163 -25.17 -14.36 -1.92
CA SER A 163 -23.83 -13.77 -1.75
C SER A 163 -22.99 -14.63 -0.83
N VAL A 164 -21.76 -15.00 -1.17
CA VAL A 164 -20.80 -15.62 -0.24
C VAL A 164 -19.90 -14.54 0.34
N THR A 165 -19.91 -14.38 1.66
CA THR A 165 -19.11 -13.37 2.37
C THR A 165 -17.79 -13.92 2.92
N ASP A 166 -17.66 -15.24 3.01
CA ASP A 166 -16.51 -15.98 3.56
C ASP A 166 -16.67 -17.47 3.17
N ALA A 167 -15.63 -18.28 3.25
CA ALA A 167 -15.69 -19.72 2.98
C ALA A 167 -14.60 -20.46 3.77
N GLY A 168 -14.49 -21.77 3.65
CA GLY A 168 -13.42 -22.52 4.32
C GLY A 168 -13.62 -24.03 4.36
N THR A 169 -12.80 -24.70 5.16
CA THR A 169 -13.00 -26.12 5.53
C THR A 169 -13.56 -26.21 6.96
N GLN A 170 -13.79 -27.43 7.46
CA GLN A 170 -14.14 -27.66 8.88
C GLN A 170 -13.09 -27.14 9.88
N GLN A 171 -11.88 -26.80 9.43
CA GLN A 171 -10.73 -26.46 10.28
C GLN A 171 -10.39 -24.96 10.27
N ILE A 172 -10.76 -24.23 9.22
CA ILE A 172 -10.29 -22.87 8.94
C ILE A 172 -11.23 -22.15 7.97
N ARG A 173 -11.58 -20.88 8.30
CA ARG A 173 -12.19 -19.94 7.36
C ARG A 173 -11.13 -19.19 6.56
N LEU A 174 -11.46 -18.79 5.33
CA LEU A 174 -10.59 -18.00 4.48
C LEU A 174 -10.29 -16.64 5.12
N SER A 175 -11.28 -16.00 5.78
CA SER A 175 -11.03 -14.77 6.55
C SER A 175 -9.95 -14.94 7.62
N ASP A 176 -9.95 -16.11 8.27
CA ASP A 176 -9.08 -16.44 9.40
C ASP A 176 -7.73 -17.02 8.93
N HIS A 177 -7.63 -17.41 7.64
CA HIS A 177 -6.36 -17.61 6.94
C HIS A 177 -5.72 -16.27 6.61
N TYR A 178 -6.45 -15.40 5.89
CA TYR A 178 -5.94 -14.12 5.42
C TYR A 178 -5.54 -13.21 6.58
N ARG A 179 -6.32 -13.16 7.66
CA ARG A 179 -5.92 -12.45 8.90
C ARG A 179 -4.58 -12.93 9.45
N ARG A 180 -4.31 -14.24 9.42
CA ARG A 180 -3.03 -14.81 9.92
C ARG A 180 -1.86 -14.65 8.95
N LEU A 181 -2.11 -14.52 7.65
CA LEU A 181 -1.10 -14.22 6.62
C LEU A 181 -0.51 -12.79 6.78
N VAL A 182 -1.24 -11.90 7.46
CA VAL A 182 -0.92 -10.47 7.59
C VAL A 182 -0.98 -9.96 9.03
N ALA A 183 -1.06 -10.84 10.04
CA ALA A 183 -1.29 -10.44 11.44
C ALA A 183 -0.23 -9.44 11.94
N ASP A 184 1.02 -9.66 11.57
CA ASP A 184 2.16 -8.76 11.80
C ASP A 184 1.95 -7.33 11.27
N ILE A 185 1.17 -7.17 10.19
CA ILE A 185 0.83 -5.89 9.55
C ILE A 185 -0.34 -5.21 10.27
N LEU A 186 -1.31 -5.99 10.76
CA LEU A 186 -2.50 -5.48 11.47
C LEU A 186 -2.19 -5.10 12.92
N ASP A 187 -1.41 -5.93 13.62
CA ASP A 187 -1.05 -5.77 15.03
C ASP A 187 -0.03 -4.64 15.23
N SER A 188 0.72 -4.29 14.18
CA SER A 188 1.72 -3.20 14.18
C SER A 188 1.22 -1.91 13.52
N ASP A 189 -0.01 -1.90 13.00
CA ASP A 189 -0.60 -0.82 12.19
C ASP A 189 0.37 -0.28 11.13
N TYR A 190 0.97 -1.18 10.35
CA TYR A 190 1.71 -0.80 9.15
C TYR A 190 0.75 -0.28 8.08
N SER A 191 1.17 0.66 7.24
CA SER A 191 0.28 1.27 6.25
C SER A 191 -0.14 0.29 5.16
N LEU A 192 -1.28 0.55 4.53
CA LEU A 192 -1.89 -0.28 3.48
C LEU A 192 -0.91 -0.67 2.34
N ALA A 193 0.14 0.12 2.08
CA ALA A 193 1.20 -0.23 1.14
C ALA A 193 1.86 -1.60 1.46
N VAL A 194 2.13 -1.88 2.75
CA VAL A 194 2.73 -3.14 3.21
C VAL A 194 1.73 -4.29 3.07
N LEU A 195 0.46 -4.07 3.47
CA LEU A 195 -0.60 -5.05 3.29
C LEU A 195 -0.82 -5.41 1.80
N LYS A 196 -0.83 -4.39 0.92
CA LYS A 196 -0.92 -4.59 -0.54
C LYS A 196 0.28 -5.36 -1.10
N ALA A 197 1.50 -5.13 -0.61
CA ALA A 197 2.68 -5.87 -1.03
C ALA A 197 2.57 -7.35 -0.63
N ARG A 198 2.26 -7.65 0.64
CA ARG A 198 2.04 -9.02 1.15
C ARG A 198 0.91 -9.74 0.41
N LEU A 199 -0.23 -9.08 0.16
CA LEU A 199 -1.36 -9.65 -0.58
C LEU A 199 -1.01 -9.92 -2.06
N LYS A 200 -0.30 -9.01 -2.74
CA LYS A 200 0.10 -9.18 -4.15
C LYS A 200 1.45 -9.91 -4.34
N GLU A 201 1.96 -10.57 -3.29
CA GLU A 201 3.23 -11.32 -3.24
C GLU A 201 4.45 -10.53 -3.80
N ARG A 202 4.46 -9.21 -3.57
CA ARG A 202 5.56 -8.33 -3.98
C ARG A 202 6.68 -8.32 -2.94
N HIS A 203 7.91 -8.29 -3.41
CA HIS A 203 9.07 -7.96 -2.57
C HIS A 203 9.18 -6.45 -2.29
N ASP A 204 8.65 -5.57 -3.15
CA ASP A 204 8.68 -4.13 -2.92
C ASP A 204 7.38 -3.59 -2.29
N VAL A 205 7.55 -2.75 -1.28
CA VAL A 205 6.50 -1.88 -0.74
C VAL A 205 6.59 -0.54 -1.46
N VAL A 206 5.55 -0.20 -2.21
CA VAL A 206 5.45 1.09 -2.90
C VAL A 206 5.02 2.16 -1.91
N ILE A 207 5.95 3.03 -1.50
CA ILE A 207 5.67 4.13 -0.56
C ILE A 207 4.99 5.28 -1.31
N GLU A 208 5.51 5.65 -2.48
CA GLU A 208 4.88 6.59 -3.41
C GLU A 208 5.46 6.46 -4.83
N ASP A 209 4.60 6.33 -5.83
CA ASP A 209 4.98 6.42 -7.26
C ASP A 209 4.20 7.52 -8.02
N PHE A 210 3.35 8.28 -7.32
CA PHE A 210 2.50 9.36 -7.84
C PHE A 210 1.51 8.94 -8.93
N SER A 211 1.43 7.66 -9.30
CA SER A 211 0.61 7.14 -10.40
C SER A 211 -0.89 7.39 -10.21
N ARG A 212 -1.36 7.40 -8.95
CA ARG A 212 -2.77 7.62 -8.61
C ARG A 212 -3.16 9.10 -8.58
N SER A 213 -2.23 9.97 -8.18
CA SER A 213 -2.49 11.41 -8.05
C SER A 213 -2.68 12.05 -9.41
N ARG A 214 -3.64 12.99 -9.52
CA ARG A 214 -3.94 13.68 -10.78
C ARG A 214 -2.80 14.66 -11.16
N PRO A 215 -2.43 14.78 -12.45
CA PRO A 215 -1.49 15.81 -12.87
C PRO A 215 -2.01 17.22 -12.57
N GLY A 216 -1.09 18.14 -12.25
CA GLY A 216 -1.37 19.55 -11.98
C GLY A 216 -1.71 19.91 -10.52
N VAL A 217 -1.98 18.93 -9.65
CA VAL A 217 -2.35 19.16 -8.24
C VAL A 217 -1.33 18.59 -7.25
N LEU A 218 -1.48 18.91 -5.96
CA LEU A 218 -0.77 18.25 -4.87
C LEU A 218 -1.08 16.73 -4.86
N PRO A 219 -0.12 15.87 -4.47
CA PRO A 219 -0.34 14.43 -4.41
C PRO A 219 -1.28 14.01 -3.25
N GLU A 220 -2.09 12.97 -3.48
CA GLU A 220 -3.04 12.44 -2.51
C GLU A 220 -2.34 11.82 -1.28
N GLY A 221 -2.86 12.11 -0.07
CA GLY A 221 -2.25 11.60 1.16
C GLY A 221 -0.86 12.18 1.42
N TRP A 222 -0.73 13.50 1.28
CA TRP A 222 0.44 14.30 1.65
C TRP A 222 -0.01 15.63 2.30
N GLY A 223 0.77 16.18 3.22
CA GLY A 223 0.46 17.45 3.88
C GLY A 223 1.66 18.07 4.61
N TRP A 224 1.43 18.92 5.62
CA TRP A 224 2.49 19.60 6.37
C TRP A 224 2.13 19.80 7.85
N ARG A 225 3.08 19.58 8.76
CA ARG A 225 2.83 19.51 10.23
C ARG A 225 2.53 20.86 10.92
N ARG A 226 2.66 22.00 10.24
CA ARG A 226 2.76 23.33 10.88
C ARG A 226 1.75 24.33 10.32
N LYS A 227 0.77 24.73 11.13
CA LYS A 227 -0.28 25.71 10.76
C LYS A 227 0.24 27.06 10.21
N ARG A 228 1.43 27.49 10.65
CA ARG A 228 2.07 28.72 10.12
C ARG A 228 2.62 28.57 8.70
N ASP A 229 2.73 27.34 8.19
CA ASP A 229 3.09 27.02 6.81
C ASP A 229 1.84 26.86 5.90
N ASP A 230 0.61 26.84 6.44
CA ASP A 230 -0.66 26.76 5.68
C ASP A 230 -0.74 27.84 4.59
N ARG A 231 -0.44 29.09 4.97
CA ARG A 231 -0.51 30.28 4.11
C ARG A 231 0.64 30.43 3.11
N LYS A 232 1.67 29.58 3.18
CA LYS A 232 2.79 29.60 2.23
C LYS A 232 2.39 28.95 0.91
N ALA A 233 2.94 29.45 -0.20
CA ALA A 233 2.86 28.78 -1.49
C ALA A 233 3.40 27.35 -1.39
N LYS A 234 2.66 26.38 -1.94
CA LYS A 234 3.10 24.99 -2.08
C LYS A 234 3.39 24.77 -3.56
N LEU A 235 4.60 25.02 -4.02
CA LEU A 235 4.96 24.86 -5.45
C LEU A 235 5.27 23.39 -5.81
N TYR A 236 4.50 22.48 -5.21
CA TYR A 236 4.50 21.05 -5.41
C TYR A 236 3.31 20.68 -6.31
N ARG A 237 3.56 19.93 -7.39
CA ARG A 237 2.51 19.47 -8.31
C ARG A 237 2.92 18.15 -8.95
N VAL A 238 2.01 17.19 -9.05
CA VAL A 238 2.24 15.98 -9.82
C VAL A 238 2.28 16.33 -11.30
N GLN A 239 3.24 15.78 -12.02
CA GLN A 239 3.39 15.91 -13.46
C GLN A 239 3.51 14.52 -14.09
N GLU A 240 3.30 14.46 -15.40
CA GLU A 240 3.27 13.22 -16.17
C GLU A 240 4.06 13.42 -17.47
N THR A 241 4.98 12.52 -17.74
CA THR A 241 5.52 12.27 -19.09
C THR A 241 4.93 10.96 -19.61
N ALA A 242 5.10 10.68 -20.91
CA ALA A 242 4.43 9.59 -21.62
C ALA A 242 4.46 8.20 -20.91
N ASN A 243 5.47 7.94 -20.08
CA ASN A 243 5.66 6.66 -19.39
C ASN A 243 5.68 6.77 -17.85
N LYS A 244 5.53 7.94 -17.24
CA LYS A 244 5.82 8.14 -15.80
C LYS A 244 5.14 9.35 -15.16
N ARG A 245 4.54 9.17 -13.97
CA ARG A 245 4.20 10.27 -13.05
C ARG A 245 5.31 10.53 -12.05
N TYR A 246 5.42 11.77 -11.61
CA TYR A 246 6.40 12.24 -10.64
C TYR A 246 5.91 13.51 -9.95
N LEU A 247 6.42 13.81 -8.76
CA LEU A 247 6.21 15.09 -8.09
C LEU A 247 7.22 16.10 -8.59
N ALA A 248 6.77 17.17 -9.22
CA ALA A 248 7.58 18.36 -9.47
C ALA A 248 7.49 19.30 -8.26
N ALA A 249 8.63 19.78 -7.80
CA ALA A 249 8.78 20.66 -6.65
C ALA A 249 9.67 21.85 -6.99
N GLN A 250 9.31 23.03 -6.46
CA GLN A 250 10.07 24.25 -6.60
C GLN A 250 10.06 24.99 -5.25
N ASP A 251 11.07 25.81 -4.97
CA ASP A 251 11.02 26.76 -3.86
C ASP A 251 11.56 28.13 -4.27
N THR A 252 10.93 29.17 -3.72
CA THR A 252 11.26 30.60 -3.88
C THR A 252 11.30 31.26 -2.49
N GLY A 253 11.94 30.60 -1.53
CA GLY A 253 12.00 31.04 -0.14
C GLY A 253 10.78 30.70 0.73
N ALA A 254 9.89 29.82 0.28
CA ALA A 254 8.78 29.34 1.09
C ALA A 254 9.23 28.30 2.11
N SER A 255 10.07 27.32 1.76
CA SER A 255 10.47 26.17 2.59
C SER A 255 9.31 25.50 3.35
N VAL A 256 8.71 24.51 2.70
CA VAL A 256 7.68 23.65 3.29
C VAL A 256 8.00 22.20 3.00
N ILE A 257 8.25 21.44 4.07
CA ILE A 257 8.38 19.97 3.99
C ILE A 257 6.99 19.40 3.73
N LEU A 258 6.86 18.67 2.63
CA LEU A 258 5.68 17.86 2.33
C LEU A 258 5.85 16.49 3.00
N LEU A 259 4.88 16.02 3.77
CA LEU A 259 4.96 14.81 4.61
C LEU A 259 3.94 13.76 4.18
N LYS A 260 4.32 12.49 4.23
CA LYS A 260 3.45 11.31 4.06
C LYS A 260 3.66 10.35 5.21
N TRP A 261 2.60 10.02 5.95
CA TRP A 261 2.67 8.92 6.91
C TRP A 261 2.70 7.60 6.15
N SER A 262 3.71 6.78 6.45
CA SER A 262 3.91 5.49 5.82
C SER A 262 4.67 4.61 6.79
N HIS A 263 3.96 3.66 7.39
CA HIS A 263 4.47 2.81 8.45
C HIS A 263 4.89 1.48 7.86
N TRP A 264 6.18 1.15 7.96
CA TRP A 264 6.72 -0.14 7.58
C TRP A 264 7.76 -0.59 8.61
N ASN A 265 8.09 -1.88 8.60
CA ASN A 265 9.22 -2.40 9.38
C ASN A 265 10.54 -2.16 8.62
N PRO A 266 11.42 -1.28 9.11
CA PRO A 266 12.69 -1.02 8.44
C PRO A 266 13.64 -2.21 8.53
N HIS A 267 13.41 -3.20 9.40
CA HIS A 267 14.24 -4.42 9.45
C HIS A 267 13.85 -5.46 8.40
N GLU A 268 12.56 -5.53 8.05
CA GLU A 268 12.06 -6.33 6.93
C GLU A 268 12.33 -5.65 5.58
N HIS A 269 12.13 -4.33 5.50
CA HIS A 269 12.35 -3.54 4.27
C HIS A 269 13.35 -2.39 4.50
N PRO A 270 14.65 -2.71 4.70
CA PRO A 270 15.71 -1.74 5.00
C PRO A 270 16.26 -1.02 3.77
N ILE A 271 16.13 -1.61 2.57
CA ILE A 271 16.68 -0.98 1.36
C ILE A 271 15.62 -0.02 0.85
N MET A 272 15.92 1.29 0.84
CA MET A 272 15.04 2.31 0.28
C MET A 272 15.60 2.79 -1.06
N THR A 273 14.75 2.89 -2.07
CA THR A 273 15.12 3.38 -3.41
C THR A 273 14.19 4.49 -3.87
N TRP A 274 14.69 5.39 -4.70
CA TRP A 274 13.88 6.40 -5.39
C TRP A 274 14.56 6.86 -6.69
N CYS A 275 13.84 7.65 -7.48
CA CYS A 275 14.43 8.46 -8.54
C CYS A 275 14.27 9.95 -8.18
N TRP A 276 15.31 10.75 -8.41
CA TRP A 276 15.21 12.21 -8.35
C TRP A 276 15.97 12.90 -9.47
N ARG A 277 15.68 14.19 -9.65
CA ARG A 277 16.34 15.08 -10.62
C ARG A 277 16.35 16.49 -10.07
N ALA A 278 17.45 17.22 -10.19
CA ALA A 278 17.52 18.66 -9.92
C ALA A 278 17.64 19.44 -11.24
N ASP A 279 16.76 20.43 -11.48
CA ASP A 279 16.88 21.36 -12.62
C ASP A 279 17.45 22.72 -12.17
N ALA A 280 17.32 23.07 -10.89
CA ALA A 280 17.98 24.21 -10.27
C ALA A 280 18.45 23.88 -8.85
N LEU A 281 19.72 24.16 -8.57
CA LEU A 281 20.32 24.04 -7.25
C LEU A 281 20.41 25.43 -6.58
N PRO A 282 20.11 25.56 -5.28
CA PRO A 282 20.17 26.83 -4.56
C PRO A 282 21.64 27.31 -4.43
N PRO A 283 22.03 28.45 -5.02
CA PRO A 283 23.43 28.89 -5.04
C PRO A 283 24.02 29.08 -3.63
N GLY A 284 25.18 28.48 -3.39
CA GLY A 284 25.83 28.52 -2.08
C GLY A 284 25.19 27.62 -1.01
N GLY A 285 24.27 26.72 -1.38
CA GLY A 285 23.67 25.74 -0.47
C GLY A 285 24.72 24.84 0.21
N ASP A 286 24.74 24.89 1.54
CA ASP A 286 25.59 24.10 2.45
C ASP A 286 24.75 23.77 3.70
N GLU A 287 24.36 22.50 3.82
CA GLU A 287 23.46 22.00 4.85
C GLU A 287 24.02 22.04 6.28
N ARG A 288 25.31 22.38 6.48
CA ARG A 288 25.94 22.50 7.81
C ARG A 288 25.58 23.79 8.53
N PHE A 289 25.27 24.86 7.81
CA PHE A 289 25.04 26.19 8.40
C PHE A 289 23.60 26.66 8.22
N SER A 290 22.99 27.21 9.28
CA SER A 290 21.57 27.59 9.26
C SER A 290 21.22 28.78 8.35
N HIS A 291 22.20 29.46 7.77
CA HIS A 291 22.02 30.53 6.78
C HIS A 291 22.34 30.08 5.34
N THR A 292 22.64 28.80 5.13
CA THR A 292 22.86 28.18 3.81
C THR A 292 22.21 26.80 3.70
N ASN A 293 21.39 26.37 4.68
CA ASN A 293 20.75 25.05 4.74
C ASN A 293 19.64 24.94 3.68
N ASP A 294 20.04 24.89 2.42
CA ASP A 294 19.18 24.74 1.27
C ASP A 294 19.76 23.62 0.41
N SER A 295 18.89 22.80 -0.16
CA SER A 295 19.25 21.61 -0.96
C SER A 295 18.30 21.50 -2.14
N ALA A 296 18.82 21.17 -3.31
CA ALA A 296 18.01 21.06 -4.53
C ALA A 296 16.90 20.01 -4.37
N ALA A 297 17.29 18.84 -3.87
CA ALA A 297 16.38 17.76 -3.51
C ALA A 297 16.66 17.25 -2.09
N GLY A 298 15.61 16.79 -1.40
CA GLY A 298 15.71 16.26 -0.06
C GLY A 298 14.62 15.24 0.27
N ILE A 299 15.00 14.02 0.65
CA ILE A 299 14.09 12.98 1.15
C ILE A 299 14.38 12.68 2.61
N TYR A 300 13.34 12.72 3.43
CA TYR A 300 13.41 12.41 4.86
C TYR A 300 12.87 11.00 5.13
N VAL A 301 13.57 10.24 5.97
CA VAL A 301 13.02 9.03 6.62
C VAL A 301 12.80 9.34 8.10
N ILE A 302 11.56 9.17 8.56
CA ILE A 302 11.12 9.51 9.91
C ILE A 302 10.84 8.21 10.66
N TYR A 303 11.75 7.82 11.54
CA TYR A 303 11.72 6.51 12.20
C TYR A 303 10.85 6.51 13.45
N SER A 304 10.86 7.60 14.22
CA SER A 304 10.09 7.73 15.45
C SER A 304 10.04 9.17 15.92
N GLN A 305 9.22 9.45 16.94
CA GLN A 305 9.28 10.69 17.72
C GLN A 305 9.37 10.35 19.21
N ASN A 306 9.97 11.23 20.00
CA ASN A 306 9.96 11.12 21.46
C ASN A 306 8.67 11.73 22.05
N TRP A 307 8.52 11.66 23.38
CA TRP A 307 7.34 12.19 24.08
C TRP A 307 7.14 13.72 23.97
N LEU A 308 8.18 14.46 23.54
CA LEU A 308 8.12 15.89 23.22
C LEU A 308 7.75 16.15 21.74
N GLY A 309 7.40 15.12 20.97
CA GLY A 309 7.10 15.24 19.54
C GLY A 309 8.31 15.55 18.66
N LEU A 310 9.53 15.43 19.19
CA LEU A 310 10.78 15.65 18.44
C LEU A 310 11.11 14.38 17.63
N PRO A 311 11.25 14.48 16.30
CA PRO A 311 11.47 13.33 15.44
C PRO A 311 12.93 12.85 15.45
N LYS A 312 13.13 11.53 15.41
CA LYS A 312 14.42 10.89 15.09
C LYS A 312 14.37 10.48 13.61
N GLN A 313 15.12 11.21 12.79
CA GLN A 313 14.98 11.22 11.32
C GLN A 313 16.32 11.48 10.62
N ILE A 314 16.44 11.02 9.37
CA ILE A 314 17.57 11.28 8.45
C ILE A 314 17.06 12.03 7.23
N LYS A 315 17.89 12.89 6.62
CA LYS A 315 17.62 13.58 5.35
C LYS A 315 18.67 13.21 4.29
N TYR A 316 18.29 12.48 3.26
CA TYR A 316 19.11 12.29 2.07
C TYR A 316 19.00 13.53 1.17
N VAL A 317 20.11 14.05 0.65
CA VAL A 317 20.13 15.32 -0.10
C VAL A 317 20.91 15.26 -1.42
N TRP A 318 20.46 16.09 -2.36
CA TRP A 318 21.27 16.62 -3.45
C TRP A 318 21.76 18.01 -3.04
N SER A 319 23.03 18.11 -2.63
CA SER A 319 23.64 19.37 -2.14
C SER A 319 24.16 20.22 -3.29
N THR A 320 24.27 21.54 -3.09
CA THR A 320 24.93 22.43 -4.05
C THR A 320 26.46 22.40 -3.92
N THR A 321 26.99 22.25 -2.70
CA THR A 321 28.43 22.46 -2.43
C THR A 321 29.13 21.36 -1.63
N LEU A 322 28.38 20.49 -0.92
CA LEU A 322 28.97 19.44 -0.11
C LEU A 322 29.24 18.18 -0.96
N PRO A 323 30.42 17.53 -0.85
CA PRO A 323 30.73 16.33 -1.63
C PRO A 323 29.78 15.16 -1.37
N GLU A 324 29.57 14.34 -2.41
CA GLU A 324 28.95 13.00 -2.33
C GLU A 324 29.56 12.19 -1.15
N GLY A 325 28.73 11.50 -0.37
CA GLY A 325 29.14 10.72 0.80
C GLY A 325 29.36 11.53 2.09
N THR A 326 29.21 12.85 2.07
CA THR A 326 29.23 13.69 3.29
C THR A 326 28.07 13.31 4.20
N VAL A 327 28.36 13.06 5.49
CA VAL A 327 27.35 12.78 6.53
C VAL A 327 27.63 13.65 7.75
N ASP A 328 26.70 14.53 8.06
CA ASP A 328 26.84 15.54 9.13
C ASP A 328 25.47 15.93 9.71
N ARG A 329 25.46 16.86 10.66
CA ARG A 329 24.24 17.52 11.18
C ARG A 329 24.54 18.97 11.52
N ARG A 330 23.53 19.84 11.41
CA ARG A 330 23.62 21.18 12.01
C ARG A 330 23.71 21.07 13.53
N ASP A 331 24.52 21.94 14.15
CA ASP A 331 24.58 22.08 15.61
C ASP A 331 23.34 22.83 16.15
N MET A 332 22.21 22.12 16.15
CA MET A 332 20.93 22.57 16.68
C MET A 332 20.12 21.38 17.20
N ILE A 333 19.38 21.60 18.28
CA ILE A 333 18.51 20.58 18.90
C ILE A 333 17.50 20.03 17.87
N ALA A 334 17.37 18.70 17.84
CA ALA A 334 16.42 17.95 17.01
C ALA A 334 16.44 18.34 15.52
N ARG A 335 17.64 18.45 14.94
CA ARG A 335 17.83 18.40 13.48
C ARG A 335 18.12 16.96 13.02
N PRO A 336 17.73 16.60 11.79
CA PRO A 336 18.20 15.36 11.18
C PRO A 336 19.71 15.38 11.02
N TYR A 337 20.32 14.19 11.02
CA TYR A 337 21.53 14.00 10.24
C TYR A 337 21.18 14.04 8.77
N PHE A 338 22.03 14.65 7.95
CA PHE A 338 21.89 14.60 6.50
C PHE A 338 23.01 13.76 5.88
N PHE A 339 22.67 13.15 4.75
CA PHE A 339 23.54 12.30 3.94
C PHE A 339 23.50 12.87 2.51
N VAL A 340 24.63 13.37 2.03
CA VAL A 340 24.75 13.83 0.64
C VAL A 340 24.95 12.60 -0.23
N LEU A 341 23.99 12.32 -1.11
CA LEU A 341 24.09 11.23 -2.09
C LEU A 341 24.49 11.80 -3.47
N GLU A 342 23.95 12.97 -3.82
CA GLU A 342 24.26 13.70 -5.05
C GLU A 342 24.78 15.11 -4.76
N SER A 343 25.63 15.64 -5.65
CA SER A 343 26.36 16.90 -5.42
C SER A 343 26.52 17.75 -6.68
N GLY A 344 26.07 19.00 -6.61
CA GLY A 344 26.36 20.04 -7.58
C GLY A 344 25.71 19.82 -8.96
N GLU A 345 26.29 20.47 -9.96
CA GLU A 345 25.72 20.57 -11.32
C GLU A 345 25.93 19.31 -12.19
N LYS A 346 26.68 18.29 -11.72
CA LYS A 346 27.22 17.17 -12.52
C LYS A 346 26.15 16.36 -13.27
N HIS A 347 25.05 16.01 -12.60
CA HIS A 347 23.91 15.27 -13.17
C HIS A 347 22.65 16.15 -13.29
N LYS A 348 22.81 17.48 -13.32
CA LYS A 348 21.69 18.43 -13.33
C LYS A 348 20.88 18.30 -14.62
N GLY A 349 19.56 18.21 -14.48
CA GLY A 349 18.63 17.90 -15.57
C GLY A 349 18.52 16.41 -15.90
N GLU A 350 19.26 15.53 -15.21
CA GLU A 350 19.23 14.07 -15.40
C GLU A 350 18.47 13.36 -14.26
N TRP A 351 17.81 12.25 -14.58
CA TRP A 351 17.16 11.41 -13.56
C TRP A 351 18.17 10.43 -12.97
N VAL A 352 18.57 10.68 -11.72
CA VAL A 352 19.42 9.79 -10.92
C VAL A 352 18.55 8.79 -10.16
N PHE A 353 18.99 7.53 -10.10
CA PHE A 353 18.42 6.47 -9.26
C PHE A 353 19.24 6.32 -7.97
N GLU A 354 18.55 6.27 -6.84
CA GLU A 354 19.14 6.22 -5.50
C GLU A 354 18.78 4.92 -4.78
N MET A 355 19.70 4.45 -3.93
CA MET A 355 19.52 3.25 -3.11
C MET A 355 20.37 3.33 -1.83
N THR A 356 19.74 3.20 -0.66
CA THR A 356 20.47 3.05 0.62
C THR A 356 19.84 2.04 1.57
N ASP A 357 20.63 1.54 2.52
CA ASP A 357 20.20 0.69 3.64
C ASP A 357 19.89 1.57 4.86
N VAL A 358 18.62 1.96 5.01
CA VAL A 358 18.20 2.99 5.97
C VAL A 358 18.48 2.60 7.43
N VAL A 359 18.53 1.30 7.72
CA VAL A 359 18.90 0.77 9.04
C VAL A 359 20.38 1.02 9.31
N LYS A 360 21.28 0.74 8.35
CA LYS A 360 22.72 1.01 8.52
C LYS A 360 23.03 2.49 8.67
N ASP A 361 22.34 3.34 7.91
CA ASP A 361 22.50 4.79 8.02
C ASP A 361 22.00 5.32 9.37
N TYR A 362 20.90 4.78 9.88
CA TYR A 362 20.41 5.05 11.24
C TYR A 362 21.40 4.59 12.32
N GLU A 363 21.92 3.36 12.23
CA GLU A 363 22.92 2.82 13.16
C GLU A 363 24.20 3.67 13.16
N ARG A 364 24.69 4.06 11.98
CA ARG A 364 25.88 4.89 11.76
C ARG A 364 25.83 6.23 12.51
N VAL A 365 24.67 6.90 12.55
CA VAL A 365 24.56 8.27 13.11
C VAL A 365 23.90 8.34 14.49
N PHE A 366 23.19 7.28 14.90
CA PHE A 366 22.51 7.23 16.19
C PHE A 366 23.04 6.17 17.17
N GLY A 367 23.94 5.27 16.75
CA GLY A 367 24.54 4.25 17.62
C GLY A 367 23.55 3.23 18.20
N SER A 368 22.36 3.10 17.60
CA SER A 368 21.31 2.16 18.01
C SER A 368 20.58 1.63 16.78
N SER A 369 19.93 0.48 16.89
CA SER A 369 18.95 0.02 15.91
C SER A 369 17.68 0.91 15.92
N PRO A 370 16.98 1.08 14.78
CA PRO A 370 15.65 1.70 14.72
C PRO A 370 14.55 0.77 15.28
N LYS A 371 13.37 1.35 15.55
CA LYS A 371 12.16 0.60 15.90
C LYS A 371 11.58 -0.11 14.68
N ASP A 372 10.84 -1.18 14.93
CA ASP A 372 10.15 -2.02 13.94
C ASP A 372 8.96 -1.33 13.24
N ARG A 373 8.64 -0.07 13.57
CA ARG A 373 7.61 0.75 12.90
C ARG A 373 8.16 2.15 12.64
N THR A 374 8.31 2.52 11.36
CA THR A 374 8.56 3.91 10.95
C THR A 374 7.31 4.79 11.10
N LEU A 375 7.48 6.10 11.07
CA LEU A 375 6.35 7.04 10.97
C LEU A 375 6.02 7.38 9.50
N GLY A 376 7.05 7.58 8.67
CA GLY A 376 6.83 7.94 7.27
C GLY A 376 8.00 8.65 6.63
N ILE A 377 7.69 9.38 5.56
CA ILE A 377 8.66 10.13 4.77
C ILE A 377 8.29 11.61 4.66
N GLY A 378 9.27 12.41 4.27
CA GLY A 378 9.06 13.81 3.86
C GLY A 378 9.87 14.15 2.63
N LEU A 379 9.42 15.16 1.87
CA LEU A 379 10.12 15.70 0.71
C LEU A 379 10.33 17.21 0.91
N LEU A 380 11.47 17.72 0.49
CA LEU A 380 11.79 19.14 0.54
C LEU A 380 12.73 19.56 -0.59
N THR A 381 12.22 20.44 -1.44
CA THR A 381 13.03 21.36 -2.24
C THR A 381 13.09 22.67 -1.45
N ASP A 382 14.30 23.19 -1.23
CA ASP A 382 14.59 24.21 -0.19
C ASP A 382 15.45 25.33 -0.80
N ALA A 383 15.03 26.60 -0.67
CA ALA A 383 15.76 27.76 -1.19
C ALA A 383 15.63 29.01 -0.30
N ASN A 384 15.25 28.85 0.98
CA ASN A 384 14.91 29.97 1.86
C ASN A 384 16.07 30.51 2.70
N SER A 385 17.15 29.76 2.86
CA SER A 385 18.31 30.17 3.66
C SER A 385 19.24 31.05 2.82
N THR A 386 19.38 30.69 1.55
CA THR A 386 20.19 31.34 0.50
C THR A 386 19.47 32.48 -0.22
N ASP A 387 18.20 32.75 0.11
CA ASP A 387 17.32 33.75 -0.53
C ASP A 387 17.28 33.61 -2.07
N SER A 388 17.02 32.39 -2.54
CA SER A 388 17.27 32.01 -3.94
C SER A 388 16.16 31.14 -4.57
N TYR A 389 16.54 30.18 -5.40
CA TYR A 389 15.65 29.30 -6.14
C TYR A 389 16.16 27.86 -6.19
N ALA A 390 15.26 26.91 -6.01
CA ALA A 390 15.53 25.48 -6.21
C ALA A 390 14.37 24.83 -6.99
N ALA A 391 14.69 23.81 -7.79
CA ALA A 391 13.72 23.03 -8.55
C ALA A 391 14.17 21.58 -8.67
N ALA A 392 13.34 20.64 -8.22
CA ALA A 392 13.63 19.22 -8.27
C ALA A 392 12.37 18.36 -8.46
N TYR A 393 12.60 17.08 -8.74
CA TYR A 393 11.57 16.11 -9.11
C TYR A 393 11.80 14.80 -8.37
N TYR A 394 10.73 14.12 -7.97
CA TYR A 394 10.76 12.89 -7.15
C TYR A 394 9.84 11.82 -7.73
N ALA A 395 10.27 10.56 -7.74
CA ALA A 395 9.48 9.42 -8.20
C ALA A 395 9.93 8.07 -7.62
N ASP A 396 9.11 7.03 -7.79
CA ASP A 396 9.41 5.61 -7.49
C ASP A 396 10.00 5.35 -6.08
N ILE A 397 9.43 5.99 -5.06
CA ILE A 397 9.84 5.81 -3.67
C ILE A 397 9.33 4.44 -3.19
N ARG A 398 10.26 3.50 -2.98
CA ARG A 398 10.01 2.09 -2.65
C ARG A 398 10.92 1.62 -1.54
N VAL A 399 10.49 0.61 -0.78
CA VAL A 399 11.35 -0.11 0.18
C VAL A 399 11.30 -1.62 -0.05
N TRP A 400 12.44 -2.28 0.16
CA TRP A 400 12.72 -3.66 -0.26
C TRP A 400 13.46 -4.45 0.83
N PRO A 401 13.26 -5.78 0.93
CA PRO A 401 14.09 -6.67 1.74
C PRO A 401 15.50 -6.80 1.14
N ARG A 402 16.47 -7.24 1.96
CA ARG A 402 17.89 -7.31 1.54
C ARG A 402 18.16 -8.43 0.52
N GLU A 403 17.28 -9.42 0.46
CA GLU A 403 17.34 -10.60 -0.40
C GLU A 403 16.81 -10.34 -1.81
N ALA A 404 16.15 -9.20 -2.06
CA ALA A 404 15.63 -8.82 -3.38
C ALA A 404 16.67 -8.02 -4.22
N ARG A 405 17.96 -8.27 -4.00
CA ARG A 405 19.11 -7.55 -4.57
C ARG A 405 19.96 -8.42 -5.48
#